data_AF-A0AA89C6J1-F1
#
_entry.id   AF-A0AA89C6J1-F1
#
_cell.length_a   1.000
_cell.length_b   1.000
_cell.length_c   1.000
_cell.angle_alpha   90.00
_cell.angle_beta   90.00
_cell.angle_gamma   90.00
#
_symmetry.space_group_name_H-M   'P 1'
#
loop_
_entity.id
_entity.type
_entity.pdbx_description
1 polymer ?
#
loop_
_entity_poly.entity_id
_entity_poly.type
_entity_poly.pdbx_seq_one_letter_code
_entity_poly.pdbx_strand_id
1 'polypeptide(L)'
;MSGCPSTSLEVKTSSERLNCVQPEVYHCLRDQVGKKTEKCIKPSWIQRGLCAEYNTIAERLDAKGCQLSRGLCPDKAYLSNDVISFYCFNVIFEKMPDQKRIDDDSNAKMPDNA
;
A
#
# COMPACT_ATOMS: atom_id res chain seq x y z
N MET A 1 8.88 18.76 -12.26
CA MET A 1 9.42 17.38 -12.30
C MET A 1 8.42 16.50 -11.57
N SER A 2 7.68 15.64 -12.28
CA SER A 2 6.50 14.95 -11.73
C SER A 2 6.64 13.44 -11.88
N GLY A 3 7.31 12.81 -10.91
CA GLY A 3 7.48 11.36 -10.88
C GLY A 3 8.11 10.94 -9.57
N CYS A 4 7.73 9.76 -9.07
CA CYS A 4 8.49 9.13 -8.01
C CYS A 4 9.85 8.71 -8.56
N PRO A 5 10.92 8.78 -7.75
CA PRO A 5 12.21 8.22 -8.07
C PRO A 5 12.10 6.78 -8.58
N SER A 6 12.86 6.49 -9.63
CA SER A 6 13.00 5.18 -10.27
C SER A 6 14.37 4.55 -9.98
N THR A 7 15.32 5.34 -9.48
CA THR A 7 16.68 4.87 -9.14
C THR A 7 17.03 5.19 -7.68
N SER A 8 17.96 4.44 -7.11
CA SER A 8 18.48 4.70 -5.75
C SER A 8 19.14 6.08 -5.63
N LEU A 9 19.76 6.58 -6.70
CA LEU A 9 20.33 7.92 -6.76
C LEU A 9 19.22 8.99 -6.64
N GLU A 10 18.15 8.86 -7.41
CA GLU A 10 17.01 9.78 -7.33
C GLU A 10 16.33 9.73 -5.95
N VAL A 11 16.22 8.54 -5.35
CA VAL A 11 15.73 8.38 -3.97
C VAL A 11 16.60 9.15 -3.00
N LYS A 12 17.93 9.02 -3.10
CA LYS A 12 18.87 9.73 -2.24
C LYS A 12 18.78 11.25 -2.44
N THR A 13 18.76 11.72 -3.69
CA THR A 13 18.61 13.15 -4.01
C THR A 13 17.29 13.72 -3.47
N SER A 14 16.18 12.99 -3.60
CA SER A 14 14.91 13.43 -3.03
C SER A 14 14.89 13.39 -1.51
N SER A 15 15.52 12.39 -0.89
CA SER A 15 15.70 12.31 0.57
C SER A 15 16.48 13.50 1.11
N GLU A 16 17.58 13.88 0.45
CA GLU A 16 18.40 15.04 0.80
C GLU A 16 17.63 16.34 0.61
N ARG A 17 16.93 16.50 -0.52
CA ARG A 17 16.10 17.68 -0.81
C ARG A 17 14.99 17.90 0.22
N LEU A 18 14.42 16.82 0.76
CA LEU A 18 13.38 16.88 1.79
C LEU A 18 13.94 16.90 3.22
N ASN A 19 15.26 16.81 3.38
CA ASN A 19 15.93 16.72 4.67
C ASN A 19 15.40 15.57 5.55
N CYS A 20 15.19 14.38 4.98
CA CYS A 20 14.79 13.23 5.79
C CYS A 20 15.91 12.87 6.78
N VAL A 21 15.58 12.80 8.06
CA VAL A 21 16.51 12.45 9.14
C VAL A 21 16.03 11.18 9.82
N GLN A 22 16.95 10.27 10.16
CA GLN A 22 16.62 9.04 10.86
C GLN A 22 15.85 9.35 12.17
N PRO A 23 14.81 8.56 12.51
CA PRO A 23 14.43 7.28 11.91
C PRO A 23 13.50 7.36 10.69
N GLU A 24 13.20 8.58 10.22
CA GLU A 24 12.37 8.77 9.04
C GLU A 24 13.18 8.55 7.77
N VAL A 25 12.56 7.93 6.78
CA VAL A 25 13.17 7.68 5.48
C VAL A 25 12.28 8.21 4.39
N TYR A 26 12.89 8.50 3.25
CA TYR A 26 12.16 8.96 2.08
C TYR A 26 11.18 7.89 1.59
N HIS A 27 9.96 8.33 1.35
CA HIS A 27 8.92 7.58 0.68
C HIS A 27 8.36 8.42 -0.46
N CYS A 28 8.10 7.77 -1.59
CA CYS A 28 7.13 8.26 -2.56
C CYS A 28 5.91 7.36 -2.46
N LEU A 29 4.74 7.92 -2.20
CA LEU A 29 3.48 7.20 -2.00
C LEU A 29 2.36 7.85 -2.81
N ARG A 30 1.23 7.15 -2.97
CA ARG A 30 -0.03 7.81 -3.31
C ARG A 30 -0.77 8.18 -2.03
N ASP A 31 -1.50 9.28 -2.03
CA ASP A 31 -2.47 9.59 -0.99
C ASP A 31 -3.84 8.95 -1.28
N GLN A 32 -4.78 9.12 -0.37
CA GLN A 32 -6.12 8.54 -0.49
C GLN A 32 -6.93 9.05 -1.69
N VAL A 33 -6.53 10.16 -2.33
CA VAL A 33 -7.13 10.68 -3.58
C VAL A 33 -6.33 10.30 -4.83
N GLY A 34 -5.29 9.48 -4.67
CA GLY A 34 -4.46 8.96 -5.76
C GLY A 34 -3.34 9.90 -6.21
N LYS A 35 -3.10 11.01 -5.51
CA LYS A 35 -2.02 11.95 -5.84
C LYS A 35 -0.70 11.41 -5.30
N LYS A 36 0.35 11.47 -6.13
CA LYS A 36 1.70 11.12 -5.70
C LYS A 36 2.23 12.17 -4.73
N THR A 37 2.78 11.72 -3.61
CA THR A 37 3.36 12.55 -2.56
C THR A 37 4.70 12.00 -2.13
N GLU A 38 5.62 12.90 -1.79
CA GLU A 38 6.93 12.58 -1.25
C GLU A 38 6.95 12.96 0.23
N LYS A 39 7.37 12.03 1.09
CA LYS A 39 7.32 12.21 2.55
C LYS A 39 8.56 11.60 3.21
N CYS A 40 9.03 12.26 4.26
CA CYS A 40 9.90 11.64 5.26
C CYS A 40 8.99 11.07 6.35
N ILE A 41 8.95 9.75 6.47
CA ILE A 41 8.15 9.08 7.50
C ILE A 41 8.83 7.79 7.93
N LYS A 42 8.55 7.34 9.15
CA LYS A 42 9.03 6.04 9.63
C LYS A 42 8.52 4.93 8.71
N PRO A 43 9.38 3.97 8.31
CA PRO A 43 8.96 2.86 7.50
C PRO A 43 8.05 1.92 8.32
N SER A 44 7.12 1.27 7.64
CA SER A 44 6.24 0.24 8.21
C SER A 44 6.25 -1.00 7.34
N TRP A 45 6.10 -2.16 7.98
CA TRP A 45 5.82 -3.40 7.27
C TRP A 45 4.40 -3.38 6.71
N ILE A 46 4.29 -3.72 5.44
CA ILE A 46 3.04 -3.80 4.70
C ILE A 46 2.80 -5.27 4.36
N GLN A 47 1.59 -5.74 4.64
CA GLN A 47 1.23 -7.13 4.38
C GLN A 47 1.00 -7.38 2.88
N ARG A 48 1.12 -8.66 2.48
CA ARG A 48 0.75 -9.14 1.15
C ARG A 48 -0.66 -8.64 0.76
N GLY A 49 -0.83 -8.24 -0.50
CA GLY A 49 -2.11 -7.78 -1.03
C GLY A 49 -2.52 -6.37 -0.58
N LEU A 50 -1.67 -5.69 0.18
CA LEU A 50 -1.83 -4.29 0.56
C LEU A 50 -0.77 -3.42 -0.11
N CYS A 51 -1.10 -2.14 -0.27
CA CYS A 51 -0.22 -1.09 -0.73
C CYS A 51 -0.11 0.00 0.33
N ALA A 52 1.11 0.44 0.60
CA ALA A 52 1.35 1.64 1.40
C ALA A 52 0.74 2.86 0.72
N GLU A 53 0.01 3.66 1.51
CA GLU A 53 -0.51 4.95 1.13
C GLU A 53 -0.19 6.00 2.21
N TYR A 54 -0.18 7.27 1.81
CA TYR A 54 -0.09 8.37 2.77
C TYR A 54 -1.49 8.87 3.10
N ASN A 55 -1.92 8.65 4.34
CA ASN A 55 -3.17 9.19 4.83
C ASN A 55 -2.96 10.66 5.21
N THR A 56 -3.47 11.59 4.40
CA THR A 56 -3.24 13.02 4.63
C THR A 56 -4.02 13.58 5.82
N ILE A 57 -5.05 12.87 6.29
CA ILE A 57 -5.87 13.30 7.43
C ILE A 57 -5.17 12.92 8.74
N ALA A 58 -4.67 11.69 8.81
CA ALA A 58 -3.92 11.19 9.96
C ALA A 58 -2.41 11.54 9.89
N GLU A 59 -1.98 12.18 8.80
CA GLU A 59 -0.60 12.57 8.47
C GLU A 59 0.42 11.44 8.63
N ARG A 60 -0.01 10.21 8.37
CA ARG A 60 0.79 9.00 8.60
C ARG A 60 0.67 7.99 7.48
N LEU A 61 1.53 6.98 7.54
CA LEU A 61 1.47 5.85 6.64
C LEU A 61 0.26 4.98 6.98
N ASP A 62 -0.46 4.58 5.94
CA ASP A 62 -1.58 3.66 6.01
C ASP A 62 -1.40 2.57 4.95
N ALA A 63 -2.26 1.56 4.97
CA ALA A 63 -2.21 0.46 4.02
C ALA A 63 -3.60 0.19 3.42
N LYS A 64 -3.67 0.13 2.10
CA LYS A 64 -4.91 -0.09 1.37
C LYS A 64 -4.82 -1.34 0.53
N GLY A 65 -5.85 -2.17 0.59
CA GLY A 65 -5.92 -3.38 -0.22
C GLY A 65 -5.98 -3.06 -1.71
N CYS A 66 -5.36 -3.92 -2.49
CA CYS A 66 -5.30 -3.81 -3.94
C CYS A 66 -5.63 -5.16 -4.60
N GLN A 67 -5.96 -5.15 -5.90
CA GLN A 67 -6.32 -6.38 -6.62
C GLN A 67 -5.08 -7.22 -7.00
N LEU A 68 -4.84 -8.29 -6.24
CA LEU A 68 -3.79 -9.29 -6.53
C LEU A 68 -3.90 -9.89 -7.94
N SER A 69 -5.13 -10.07 -8.45
CA SER A 69 -5.43 -10.70 -9.74
C SER A 69 -4.88 -9.97 -10.96
N ARG A 70 -4.51 -8.68 -10.84
CA ARG A 70 -3.92 -7.90 -11.94
C ARG A 70 -2.40 -7.81 -11.88
N GLY A 71 -1.75 -8.45 -10.92
CA GLY A 71 -0.28 -8.38 -10.74
C GLY A 71 0.24 -7.01 -10.29
N LEU A 72 -0.67 -6.09 -9.92
CA LEU A 72 -0.35 -4.73 -9.47
C LEU A 72 -0.21 -4.65 -7.94
N CYS A 73 -0.09 -5.80 -7.27
CA CYS A 73 -0.02 -5.89 -5.82
C CYS A 73 1.16 -6.73 -5.38
N PRO A 74 1.81 -6.37 -4.26
CA PRO A 74 2.82 -7.20 -3.63
C PRO A 74 2.22 -8.55 -3.22
N ASP A 75 2.86 -9.63 -3.66
CA ASP A 75 2.51 -11.02 -3.32
C ASP A 75 3.17 -11.49 -2.02
N LYS A 76 4.06 -10.66 -1.45
CA LYS A 76 4.74 -10.84 -0.17
C LYS A 76 4.69 -9.56 0.66
N ALA A 77 4.92 -9.71 1.97
CA ALA A 77 5.11 -8.55 2.84
C ALA A 77 6.40 -7.80 2.46
N TYR A 78 6.37 -6.49 2.62
CA TYR A 78 7.49 -5.61 2.24
C TYR A 78 7.57 -4.41 3.18
N LEU A 79 8.72 -3.74 3.20
CA LEU A 79 8.91 -2.52 3.96
C LEU A 79 8.52 -1.32 3.09
N SER A 80 7.77 -0.37 3.63
CA SER A 80 7.17 0.73 2.83
C SER A 80 8.17 1.63 2.11
N ASN A 81 9.42 1.68 2.55
CA ASN A 81 10.49 2.45 1.91
C ASN A 81 11.26 1.66 0.83
N ASP A 82 10.76 0.49 0.43
CA ASP A 82 11.23 -0.20 -0.76
C ASP A 82 10.67 0.52 -2.01
N VAL A 83 11.19 1.73 -2.24
CA VAL A 83 10.64 2.78 -3.14
C VAL A 83 10.55 2.32 -4.62
N ILE A 84 11.20 1.21 -4.96
CA ILE A 84 11.23 0.62 -6.31
C ILE A 84 10.06 -0.35 -6.51
N SER A 85 9.06 -0.36 -5.64
CA SER A 85 7.86 -1.19 -5.81
C SER A 85 6.85 -0.52 -6.75
N PHE A 86 6.98 -0.83 -8.05
CA PHE A 86 6.07 -0.41 -9.14
C PHE A 86 4.60 -0.78 -8.91
N TYR A 87 4.35 -1.78 -8.05
CA TYR A 87 3.05 -2.36 -7.74
C TYR A 87 2.00 -1.28 -7.43
N CYS A 88 2.28 -0.39 -6.48
CA CYS A 88 1.28 0.48 -5.89
C CYS A 88 1.02 1.79 -6.65
N PHE A 89 1.76 2.05 -7.72
CA PHE A 89 1.62 3.28 -8.51
C PHE A 89 0.75 3.14 -9.75
N ASN A 90 0.38 1.94 -10.18
CA ASN A 90 -0.50 1.74 -11.33
C ASN A 90 -1.79 1.00 -10.96
N VAL A 91 -2.07 0.83 -9.67
CA VAL A 91 -3.35 0.31 -9.19
C VAL A 91 -4.44 1.35 -9.41
N ILE A 92 -5.48 0.98 -10.16
CA ILE A 92 -6.76 1.68 -10.11
C ILE A 92 -7.43 1.21 -8.82
N PHE A 93 -7.48 2.08 -7.82
CA PHE A 93 -8.27 1.84 -6.61
C PHE A 93 -9.74 2.03 -6.97
N GLU A 94 -10.34 1.09 -7.70
CA GLU A 94 -11.80 1.01 -7.71
C GLU A 94 -12.23 0.71 -6.27
N LYS A 95 -13.30 1.38 -5.82
CA LYS A 95 -13.91 1.11 -4.52
C LYS A 95 -13.93 -0.40 -4.32
N MET A 96 -13.32 -0.89 -3.25
CA MET A 96 -13.51 -2.30 -2.88
C MET A 96 -15.02 -2.52 -2.93
N PRO A 97 -15.53 -3.54 -3.65
CA PRO A 97 -16.89 -3.96 -3.37
C PRO A 97 -16.92 -4.25 -1.88
N ASP A 98 -17.90 -3.69 -1.17
CA ASP A 98 -18.18 -4.00 0.23
C ASP A 98 -17.89 -5.48 0.43
N GLN A 99 -16.87 -5.80 1.22
CA GLN A 99 -16.55 -7.16 1.55
C GLN A 99 -17.80 -7.67 2.26
N LYS A 100 -18.67 -8.35 1.49
CA LYS A 100 -19.82 -9.04 2.03
C LYS A 100 -19.22 -9.96 3.08
N ARG A 101 -19.49 -9.62 4.34
CA ARG A 101 -19.26 -10.50 5.47
C ARG A 101 -19.98 -11.78 5.04
N ILE A 102 -19.21 -12.80 4.70
CA ILE A 102 -19.78 -14.13 4.57
C ILE A 102 -20.10 -14.46 6.01
N ASP A 103 -21.34 -14.16 6.38
CA ASP A 103 -22.01 -14.84 7.46
C ASP A 103 -22.05 -16.30 7.00
N ASP A 104 -21.02 -17.07 7.40
CA ASP A 104 -20.99 -18.51 7.19
C ASP A 104 -22.07 -19.10 8.10
N ASP A 105 -23.28 -19.13 7.54
CA ASP A 105 -24.36 -20.04 7.88
C ASP A 105 -23.82 -21.48 7.75
N SER A 106 -23.21 -21.95 8.82
CA SER A 106 -22.97 -23.36 9.05
C SER A 106 -24.13 -23.94 9.87
N ASN A 107 -25.36 -23.89 9.36
CA ASN A 107 -26.37 -24.86 9.72
C ASN A 107 -26.47 -25.92 8.60
N ALA A 108 -25.43 -26.74 8.50
CA ALA A 108 -25.48 -27.97 7.71
C ALA A 108 -26.48 -28.94 8.37
N LYS A 109 -27.67 -28.99 7.81
CA LYS A 109 -28.71 -30.01 8.04
C LYS A 109 -28.10 -31.41 7.85
N MET A 110 -28.07 -32.21 8.90
CA MET A 110 -27.74 -33.65 8.81
C MET A 110 -28.84 -34.39 8.04
N PRO A 111 -28.51 -35.33 7.13
CA PRO A 111 -29.51 -36.23 6.56
C PRO A 111 -29.87 -37.35 7.54
N ASP A 112 -31.16 -37.71 7.53
CA ASP A 112 -31.75 -38.86 8.20
C ASP A 112 -31.00 -40.17 7.92
N ASN A 113 -30.79 -40.98 8.95
CA ASN A 113 -30.31 -42.36 8.82
C ASN A 113 -31.19 -43.29 9.67
N ALA A 114 -31.86 -44.20 8.96
CA ALA A 114 -32.50 -45.47 9.35
C ALA A 114 -33.74 -45.44 10.27
#